data_AF-A0A8C5AGY6-F1
#
_entry.id   AF-A0A8C5AGY6-F1
#
_cell.length_a   1.000
_cell.length_b   1.000
_cell.length_c   1.000
_cell.angle_alpha   90.00
_cell.angle_beta   90.00
_cell.angle_gamma   90.00
#
_symmetry.space_group_name_H-M   'P 1'
#
loop_
_entity.id
_entity.type
_entity.pdbx_description
1 polymer ?
#
loop_
_entity_poly.entity_id
_entity_poly.type
_entity_poly.pdbx_seq_one_letter_code
_entity_poly.pdbx_strand_id
1 'polypeptide(L)'
;MLINKSTLWAVVVLLVLLSVVLLAGLLGLAVQHKTVMEKNLCMGRDVEQLLQRLKNVTEQRDSLLCKQDCPGGWNKFGCKCYQVSREWGSWNKSRELCVSKGADLVVVDSKEEMDFISKNVFTSWLGSDR
;
A
#
# COMPACT_ATOMS: atom_id res chain seq x y z
N MET A 1 7.79 38.50 62.78
CA MET A 1 8.68 37.99 61.71
C MET A 1 8.65 39.02 60.58
N LEU A 2 9.59 39.97 60.56
CA LEU A 2 9.62 41.06 59.58
C LEU A 2 10.45 40.61 58.38
N ILE A 3 9.81 40.43 57.24
CA ILE A 3 10.51 40.18 55.98
C ILE A 3 11.25 41.46 55.61
N ASN A 4 12.57 41.37 55.46
CA ASN A 4 13.43 42.50 55.14
C ASN A 4 13.06 43.06 53.74
N LYS A 5 13.07 44.38 53.56
CA LYS A 5 12.84 45.01 52.25
C LYS A 5 13.79 44.45 51.19
N SER A 6 15.04 44.11 51.58
CA SER A 6 16.01 43.45 50.71
C SER A 6 15.57 42.04 50.26
N THR A 7 14.94 41.26 51.14
CA THR A 7 14.43 39.92 50.80
C THR A 7 13.18 40.02 49.93
N LEU A 8 12.36 41.06 50.11
CA LEU A 8 11.21 41.33 49.25
C LEU A 8 11.62 41.61 47.79
N TRP A 9 12.62 42.48 47.57
CA TRP A 9 13.14 42.74 46.22
C TRP A 9 13.74 41.50 45.57
N ALA A 10 14.44 40.66 46.34
CA ALA A 10 14.98 39.40 45.82
C ALA A 10 13.88 38.45 45.34
N VAL A 11 12.77 38.33 46.09
CA VAL A 11 11.61 37.52 45.69
C VAL A 11 10.97 38.07 44.41
N VAL A 12 10.81 39.39 44.29
CA VAL A 12 10.25 40.02 43.09
C VAL A 12 11.12 39.74 41.86
N VAL A 13 12.45 39.88 41.98
CA VAL A 13 13.38 39.58 40.89
C VAL A 13 13.27 38.10 40.48
N LEU A 14 13.22 37.18 41.45
CA LEU A 14 13.10 35.75 41.17
C LEU A 14 11.78 35.42 40.43
N LEU A 15 10.67 36.03 40.85
CA LEU A 15 9.36 35.84 40.20
C LEU A 15 9.34 36.36 38.76
N VAL A 16 9.98 37.51 38.49
CA VAL A 16 10.10 38.06 37.14
C VAL A 16 10.99 37.16 36.27
N LEU A 17 12.10 36.66 36.80
CA LEU A 17 12.95 35.73 36.06
C LEU A 17 12.22 34.43 35.72
N LEU A 18 11.47 33.86 36.67
CA LEU A 18 10.67 32.65 36.44
C LEU A 18 9.59 32.88 35.39
N SER A 19 8.88 34.02 35.43
CA SER A 19 7.83 34.31 34.44
C SER A 19 8.41 34.48 33.04
N VAL A 20 9.56 35.14 32.89
CA VAL A 20 10.25 35.29 31.61
C VAL A 20 10.70 33.94 31.06
N VAL A 21 11.26 33.06 31.90
CA VAL A 21 11.68 31.71 31.49
C VAL A 21 10.49 30.86 31.04
N LEU A 22 9.38 30.90 31.79
CA LEU A 22 8.15 30.19 31.43
C LEU A 22 7.58 30.69 30.10
N LEU A 23 7.53 32.02 29.89
CA LEU A 23 7.07 32.62 28.64
C LEU A 23 7.96 32.22 27.47
N ALA A 24 9.27 32.28 27.62
CA ALA A 24 10.23 31.86 26.58
C ALA A 24 10.06 30.38 26.23
N GLY A 25 9.88 29.52 27.23
CA GLY A 25 9.62 28.09 27.05
C GLY A 25 8.33 27.82 26.28
N LEU A 26 7.22 28.47 26.66
CA LEU A 26 5.93 28.34 25.99
C LEU A 26 5.98 28.81 24.53
N LEU A 27 6.63 29.94 24.26
CA LEU A 27 6.86 30.44 22.90
C LEU A 27 7.70 29.45 22.08
N GLY A 28 8.76 28.88 22.68
CA GLY A 28 9.58 27.85 22.05
C GLY A 28 8.79 26.60 21.69
N LEU A 29 7.99 26.07 22.63
CA LEU A 29 7.10 24.93 22.41
C LEU A 29 6.09 25.19 21.29
N ALA A 30 5.48 26.37 21.27
CA ALA A 30 4.50 26.76 20.24
C ALA A 30 5.15 26.80 18.84
N VAL A 31 6.37 27.33 18.72
CA VAL A 31 7.13 27.35 17.46
C VAL A 31 7.50 25.93 17.02
N GLN A 32 8.03 25.10 17.94
CA GLN A 32 8.36 23.71 17.64
C GLN A 32 7.14 22.93 17.15
N HIS A 33 6.01 23.06 17.85
CA HIS A 33 4.75 22.41 17.46
C HIS A 33 4.28 22.83 16.06
N LYS A 34 4.34 24.12 15.73
CA LYS A 34 4.00 24.64 14.39
C LYS A 34 4.87 24.03 13.29
N THR A 35 6.20 23.98 13.50
CA THR A 35 7.14 23.44 12.52
C THR A 35 7.03 21.92 12.32
N VAL A 36 6.74 21.17 13.38
CA VAL A 36 6.53 19.71 13.31
C VAL A 36 5.25 19.40 12.53
N MET A 37 4.16 20.14 12.78
CA MET A 37 2.91 19.95 12.05
C MET A 37 3.03 20.32 10.56
N GLU A 38 3.75 21.39 10.21
CA GLU A 38 4.00 21.79 8.81
C GLU A 38 4.79 20.73 8.02
N LYS A 39 5.81 20.11 8.64
CA LYS A 39 6.56 19.00 8.02
C LYS A 39 5.72 17.73 7.88
N ASN A 40 4.89 17.43 8.87
CA ASN A 40 4.00 16.27 8.85
C ASN A 40 2.88 16.41 7.80
N LEU A 41 2.42 17.63 7.51
CA LEU A 41 1.41 17.91 6.49
C LEU A 41 1.96 17.67 5.06
N CYS A 42 3.25 17.91 4.82
CA CYS A 42 3.88 17.71 3.51
C CYS A 42 4.07 16.22 3.19
N MET A 43 4.47 15.40 4.17
CA MET A 43 4.65 13.96 3.97
C MET A 43 3.35 13.23 3.59
N GLY A 44 2.20 13.68 4.11
CA GLY A 44 0.91 13.10 3.71
C GLY A 44 0.53 13.35 2.25
N ARG A 45 0.92 14.52 1.70
CA ARG A 45 0.59 14.90 0.32
C ARG A 45 1.37 14.09 -0.71
N ASP A 46 2.65 13.86 -0.45
CA ASP A 46 3.52 13.09 -1.35
C ASP A 46 3.07 11.62 -1.42
N VAL A 47 2.68 11.03 -0.28
CA VAL A 47 2.13 9.66 -0.22
C VAL A 47 0.81 9.55 -0.98
N GLU A 48 -0.14 10.46 -0.76
CA GLU A 48 -1.43 10.46 -1.48
C GLU A 48 -1.22 10.62 -2.99
N GLN A 49 -0.31 11.52 -3.40
CA GLN A 49 0.00 11.72 -4.80
C GLN A 49 0.62 10.46 -5.44
N LEU A 50 1.50 9.75 -4.71
CA LEU A 50 2.07 8.49 -5.17
C LEU A 50 1.01 7.39 -5.29
N LEU A 51 0.09 7.29 -4.33
CA LEU A 51 -1.02 6.33 -4.39
C LEU A 51 -1.93 6.58 -5.60
N GLN A 52 -2.28 7.85 -5.85
CA GLN A 52 -3.08 8.22 -7.02
C GLN A 52 -2.38 7.85 -8.34
N ARG A 53 -1.06 8.09 -8.42
CA ARG A 53 -0.27 7.69 -9.60
C ARG A 53 -0.23 6.18 -9.77
N LEU A 54 0.00 5.42 -8.70
CA LEU A 54 0.01 3.95 -8.75
C LEU A 54 -1.35 3.40 -9.19
N LYS A 55 -2.45 3.96 -8.67
CA LYS A 55 -3.80 3.58 -9.06
C LYS A 55 -4.05 3.80 -10.56
N ASN A 56 -3.77 5.01 -11.06
CA ASN A 56 -3.93 5.32 -12.49
C ASN A 56 -3.07 4.41 -13.38
N VAL A 57 -1.80 4.17 -13.02
CA VAL A 57 -0.91 3.26 -13.76
C VAL A 57 -1.45 1.83 -13.76
N THR A 58 -2.00 1.37 -12.64
CA THR A 58 -2.59 0.02 -12.51
C THR A 58 -3.82 -0.11 -13.41
N GLU A 59 -4.73 0.87 -13.37
CA GLU A 59 -5.92 0.90 -14.22
C GLU A 59 -5.58 0.95 -15.72
N GLN A 60 -4.59 1.76 -16.11
CA GLN A 60 -4.10 1.83 -17.48
C GLN A 60 -3.52 0.49 -17.94
N ARG A 61 -2.67 -0.14 -17.12
CA ARG A 61 -2.12 -1.47 -17.39
C ARG A 61 -3.23 -2.50 -17.55
N ASP A 62 -4.20 -2.52 -16.64
CA ASP A 62 -5.29 -3.50 -16.66
C ASP A 62 -6.15 -3.32 -17.92
N SER A 63 -6.49 -2.08 -18.29
CA SER A 63 -7.21 -1.77 -19.53
C SER A 63 -6.47 -2.27 -20.78
N LEU A 64 -5.14 -2.13 -20.81
CA LEU A 64 -4.31 -2.63 -21.92
C LEU A 64 -4.32 -4.16 -21.97
N LEU A 65 -4.17 -4.84 -20.82
CA LEU A 65 -4.23 -6.30 -20.74
C LEU A 65 -5.59 -6.84 -21.20
N CYS A 66 -6.69 -6.17 -20.85
CA CYS A 66 -8.03 -6.59 -21.28
C CYS A 66 -8.19 -6.56 -22.81
N LYS A 67 -7.48 -5.66 -23.52
CA LYS A 67 -7.57 -5.51 -24.97
C LYS A 67 -6.71 -6.49 -25.75
N GLN A 68 -5.69 -7.08 -25.14
CA GLN A 68 -4.83 -8.06 -25.80
C GLN A 68 -5.50 -9.44 -25.84
N ASP A 69 -5.33 -10.15 -26.95
CA ASP A 69 -5.73 -11.55 -27.05
C ASP A 69 -4.70 -12.47 -26.39
N CYS A 70 -5.16 -13.62 -25.93
CA CYS A 70 -4.28 -14.60 -25.32
C CYS A 70 -3.43 -15.33 -26.37
N PRO A 71 -2.22 -15.78 -26.02
CA PRO A 71 -1.42 -16.63 -26.90
C PRO A 71 -2.21 -17.89 -27.30
N GLY A 72 -1.86 -18.49 -28.45
CA GLY A 72 -2.51 -19.71 -28.92
C GLY A 72 -2.48 -20.82 -27.86
N GLY A 73 -3.62 -21.47 -27.64
CA GLY A 73 -3.78 -22.54 -26.64
C GLY A 73 -3.96 -22.05 -25.19
N TRP A 74 -4.24 -20.75 -25.00
CA TRP A 74 -4.65 -20.16 -23.72
C TRP A 74 -6.09 -19.68 -23.79
N ASN A 75 -6.84 -19.86 -22.71
CA ASN A 75 -8.23 -19.40 -22.59
C ASN A 75 -8.28 -18.02 -21.93
N LYS A 76 -9.06 -17.10 -22.49
CA LYS A 76 -9.24 -15.75 -21.94
C LYS A 76 -10.44 -15.69 -21.01
N PHE A 77 -10.26 -15.10 -19.83
CA PHE A 77 -11.37 -14.70 -18.96
C PHE A 77 -11.03 -13.37 -18.28
N GLY A 78 -11.91 -12.37 -18.48
CA GLY A 78 -11.60 -11.00 -18.13
C GLY A 78 -10.33 -10.51 -18.85
N CYS A 79 -9.36 -10.07 -18.06
CA CYS A 79 -8.09 -9.49 -18.54
C CYS A 79 -6.89 -10.42 -18.29
N LYS A 80 -7.17 -11.71 -18.03
CA LYS A 80 -6.18 -12.75 -17.73
C LYS A 80 -6.28 -13.89 -18.75
N CYS A 81 -5.16 -14.58 -18.93
CA CYS A 81 -5.04 -15.76 -19.79
C CYS A 81 -4.70 -16.99 -18.95
N TYR A 82 -5.39 -18.11 -19.22
CA TYR A 82 -5.29 -19.33 -18.42
C TYR A 82 -4.94 -20.53 -19.30
N GLN A 83 -4.05 -21.38 -18.79
CA GLN A 83 -3.72 -22.66 -19.38
C GLN A 83 -3.51 -23.67 -18.25
N VAL A 84 -4.00 -24.90 -18.44
CA VAL A 84 -3.73 -26.00 -17.52
C VAL A 84 -2.68 -26.92 -18.09
N SER A 85 -1.74 -27.29 -17.22
CA SER A 85 -0.78 -28.34 -17.51
C SER A 85 -1.49 -29.69 -17.56
N ARG A 86 -1.11 -30.53 -18.52
CA ARG A 86 -1.52 -31.94 -18.55
C ARG A 86 -0.69 -32.80 -17.60
N GLU A 87 0.38 -32.24 -17.04
CA GLU A 87 1.27 -32.91 -16.10
C GLU A 87 0.77 -32.73 -14.67
N TRP A 88 0.67 -33.84 -13.95
CA TRP A 88 0.43 -33.85 -12.52
C TRP A 88 1.76 -33.73 -11.77
N GLY A 89 1.79 -32.95 -10.70
CA GLY A 89 3.02 -32.74 -9.94
C GLY A 89 2.79 -32.02 -8.62
N SER A 90 3.88 -31.85 -7.87
CA SER A 90 3.88 -31.03 -6.67
C SER A 90 3.63 -29.56 -7.01
N TRP A 91 3.20 -28.77 -6.03
CA TRP A 91 2.98 -27.34 -6.19
C TRP A 91 4.21 -26.61 -6.77
N ASN A 92 5.42 -26.90 -6.27
CA ASN A 92 6.66 -26.34 -6.79
C ASN A 92 6.88 -26.69 -8.26
N LYS A 93 6.66 -27.95 -8.64
CA LYS A 93 6.83 -28.39 -10.03
C LYS A 93 5.85 -27.70 -10.96
N SER A 94 4.59 -27.57 -10.55
CA SER A 94 3.57 -26.85 -11.30
C SER A 94 3.93 -25.37 -11.48
N ARG A 95 4.45 -24.71 -10.44
CA ARG A 95 4.88 -23.32 -10.53
C ARG A 95 6.10 -23.15 -11.45
N GLU A 96 7.09 -24.03 -11.36
CA GLU A 96 8.24 -24.04 -12.29
C GLU A 96 7.78 -24.17 -13.75
N LEU A 97 6.80 -25.04 -14.02
CA LEU A 97 6.21 -25.19 -15.35
C LEU A 97 5.51 -23.92 -15.83
N CYS A 98 4.71 -23.26 -14.98
CA CYS A 98 4.09 -21.97 -15.30
C CYS A 98 5.14 -20.90 -15.65
N VAL A 99 6.17 -20.77 -14.82
CA VAL A 99 7.26 -19.80 -15.01
C VAL A 99 8.02 -20.09 -16.32
N SER A 100 8.27 -21.35 -16.65
CA SER A 100 8.93 -21.74 -17.91
C SER A 100 8.15 -21.31 -19.17
N LYS A 101 6.83 -21.08 -19.04
CA LYS A 101 5.93 -20.63 -20.11
C LYS A 101 5.66 -19.13 -20.07
N GLY A 102 6.35 -18.37 -19.21
CA GLY A 102 6.14 -16.93 -19.03
C GLY A 102 4.86 -16.58 -18.26
N ALA A 103 4.34 -17.49 -17.44
CA ALA A 103 3.17 -17.30 -16.59
C ALA A 103 3.49 -17.56 -15.11
N ASP A 104 2.50 -17.39 -14.23
CA ASP A 104 2.58 -17.85 -12.82
C ASP A 104 1.36 -18.74 -12.52
N LEU A 105 1.43 -19.43 -11.38
CA LEU A 105 0.33 -20.25 -10.90
C LEU A 105 -0.90 -19.38 -10.62
N VAL A 106 -2.07 -19.88 -11.00
CA VAL A 106 -3.32 -19.12 -10.85
C VAL A 106 -3.61 -18.82 -9.38
N VAL A 107 -3.92 -17.56 -9.10
CA VAL A 107 -4.53 -17.11 -7.85
C VAL A 107 -5.95 -16.68 -8.20
N VAL A 108 -6.92 -17.32 -7.56
CA VAL A 108 -8.34 -17.11 -7.84
C VAL A 108 -8.84 -15.95 -7.00
N ASP A 109 -9.28 -14.89 -7.68
CA ASP A 109 -9.73 -13.63 -7.06
C ASP A 109 -11.26 -13.56 -6.93
N SER A 110 -12.01 -14.41 -7.62
CA SER A 110 -13.47 -14.43 -7.53
C SER A 110 -14.12 -15.80 -7.74
N LYS A 111 -15.40 -15.91 -7.34
CA LYS A 111 -16.21 -17.10 -7.60
C LYS A 111 -16.43 -17.32 -9.09
N GLU A 112 -16.63 -16.26 -9.84
CA GLU A 112 -16.85 -16.32 -11.29
C GLU A 112 -15.59 -16.81 -12.02
N GLU A 113 -14.40 -16.41 -11.55
CA GLU A 113 -13.12 -16.94 -12.04
C GLU A 113 -12.98 -18.43 -11.72
N MET A 114 -13.34 -18.85 -10.49
CA MET A 114 -13.35 -20.28 -10.13
C MET A 114 -14.32 -21.10 -10.98
N ASP A 115 -15.52 -20.56 -11.22
CA ASP A 115 -16.55 -21.20 -12.05
C ASP A 115 -16.10 -21.28 -13.51
N PHE A 116 -15.39 -20.28 -14.02
CA PHE A 116 -14.79 -20.31 -15.35
C PHE A 116 -13.71 -21.39 -15.46
N ILE A 117 -12.77 -21.43 -14.51
CA ILE A 117 -11.67 -22.39 -14.49
C ILE A 117 -12.21 -23.82 -14.40
N SER A 118 -13.13 -24.08 -13.47
CA SER A 118 -13.74 -25.40 -13.28
C SER A 118 -14.44 -25.92 -14.56
N LYS A 119 -15.16 -25.04 -15.28
CA LYS A 119 -15.95 -25.43 -16.46
C LYS A 119 -15.14 -25.54 -17.75
N ASN A 120 -14.13 -24.71 -17.95
CA ASN A 120 -13.45 -24.58 -19.26
C ASN A 120 -12.05 -25.17 -19.27
N VAL A 121 -11.44 -25.36 -18.10
CA VAL A 121 -10.03 -25.73 -18.00
C VAL A 121 -9.87 -27.19 -17.54
N PHE A 122 -10.78 -27.70 -16.72
CA PHE A 122 -10.81 -29.12 -16.34
C PHE A 122 -11.56 -30.02 -17.35
N THR A 123 -12.47 -29.47 -18.15
CA THR A 123 -13.23 -30.23 -19.16
C THR A 123 -12.43 -30.55 -20.43
N SER A 124 -11.22 -29.99 -20.59
CA SER A 124 -10.32 -30.41 -21.68
C SER A 124 -9.93 -31.91 -21.60
N TRP A 125 -10.24 -32.60 -20.50
CA TRP A 125 -10.09 -34.04 -20.33
C TRP A 125 -11.31 -34.87 -20.75
N LEU A 126 -12.47 -34.27 -21.02
CA LEU A 126 -13.72 -34.98 -21.33
C LEU A 126 -14.18 -34.84 -22.79
N GLY A 127 -13.38 -34.19 -23.64
CA GLY A 127 -13.74 -33.88 -25.04
C GLY A 127 -12.92 -34.59 -26.12
N SER A 128 -12.13 -35.63 -25.78
CA SER A 128 -11.31 -36.36 -26.78
C SER A 128 -11.70 -37.83 -26.94
N ASP A 129 -12.92 -38.21 -26.56
CA ASP A 129 -13.51 -39.53 -26.88
C ASP A 129 -15.01 -39.38 -27.18
N ARG A 130 -15.33 -38.77 -28.33
CA ARG A 130 -16.40 -39.22 -29.23
C ARG A 130 -16.33 -38.55 -30.60
#